data_AF-A0A484LE11-F1
#
_entry.id   AF-A0A484LE11-F1
#
_cell.length_a   1.000
_cell.length_b   1.000
_cell.length_c   1.000
_cell.angle_alpha   90.00
_cell.angle_beta   90.00
_cell.angle_gamma   90.00
#
_symmetry.space_group_name_H-M   'P 1'
#
loop_
_entity.id
_entity.type
_entity.pdbx_description
1 polymer ?
#
loop_
_entity_poly.entity_id
_entity_poly.type
_entity_poly.pdbx_seq_one_letter_code
_entity_poly.pdbx_strand_id
1 'polypeptide(L)'
;MKSLKRAADVRGHTFWGKGPDNAGSYNSSPHETGFFRDGGDYDSYYGRFFLKWYSQVLIDHADRVLSLANLAFEDTAIAAKLSGIHWWYKSASHAAELTAGFYNPCNRDGYAPIALMLKKHETALNFTCVELRTINQNEDFPEALADPEGLVWQVLNSAWDVNIPVASENALPSYDKEGYNKILANAKPWNDPDGRHLSAFTYLRLSSVLMENHNFLEFERFLKRMHGEPLSN
;
A
#
# COMPACT_ATOMS: atom_id res chain seq x y z
N MET A 1 17.31 -17.91 -0.73
CA MET A 1 18.11 -18.61 -1.76
C MET A 1 17.62 -20.02 -2.09
N LYS A 2 17.47 -20.98 -1.15
CA LYS A 2 17.03 -22.37 -1.48
C LYS A 2 15.68 -22.44 -2.22
N SER A 3 14.69 -21.66 -1.77
CA SER A 3 13.36 -21.60 -2.43
C SER A 3 13.44 -21.07 -3.87
N LEU A 4 14.20 -19.99 -4.12
CA LEU A 4 14.39 -19.43 -5.45
C LEU A 4 15.08 -20.42 -6.41
N LYS A 5 16.13 -21.10 -5.96
CA LYS A 5 16.80 -22.15 -6.76
C LYS A 5 15.82 -23.24 -7.17
N ARG A 6 15.02 -23.74 -6.23
CA ARG A 6 13.98 -24.73 -6.52
C ARG A 6 12.94 -24.22 -7.54
N ALA A 7 12.50 -22.97 -7.41
CA ALA A 7 11.57 -22.37 -8.36
C ALA A 7 12.18 -22.26 -9.77
N ALA A 8 13.47 -21.96 -9.85
CA ALA A 8 14.23 -21.90 -11.10
C ALA A 8 14.40 -23.28 -11.74
N ASP A 9 14.68 -24.31 -10.93
CA ASP A 9 14.80 -25.71 -11.37
C ASP A 9 13.48 -26.22 -11.95
N VAL A 10 12.34 -25.95 -11.29
CA VAL A 10 10.99 -26.33 -11.77
C VAL A 10 10.66 -25.65 -13.11
N ARG A 11 11.15 -24.43 -13.33
CA ARG A 11 11.02 -23.70 -14.60
C ARG A 11 11.97 -24.18 -15.69
N GLY A 12 12.94 -25.05 -15.38
CA GLY A 12 13.98 -25.50 -16.32
C GLY A 12 15.09 -24.47 -16.58
N HIS A 13 15.20 -23.43 -15.74
CA HIS A 13 16.16 -22.34 -15.91
C HIS A 13 17.00 -22.16 -14.64
N THR A 14 17.81 -23.15 -14.29
CA THR A 14 18.58 -23.21 -13.03
C THR A 14 19.43 -21.95 -12.76
N PHE A 15 19.94 -21.30 -13.81
CA PHE A 15 20.72 -20.07 -13.72
C PHE A 15 19.91 -18.85 -13.26
N TRP A 16 18.57 -18.91 -13.27
CA TRP A 16 17.68 -17.91 -12.66
C TRP A 16 17.59 -18.03 -11.12
N GLY A 17 18.25 -19.02 -10.51
CA GLY A 17 18.22 -19.29 -9.08
C GLY A 17 18.98 -18.28 -8.19
N LYS A 18 19.14 -17.03 -8.62
CA LYS A 18 19.85 -15.94 -7.93
C LYS A 18 19.03 -14.64 -8.00
N GLY A 19 19.37 -13.65 -7.17
CA GLY A 19 18.80 -12.30 -7.29
C GLY A 19 19.46 -11.50 -8.43
N PRO A 20 18.82 -10.42 -8.91
CA PRO A 20 19.42 -9.55 -9.94
C PRO A 20 20.72 -8.93 -9.43
N ASP A 21 21.75 -8.91 -10.27
CA ASP A 21 23.09 -8.38 -9.95
C ASP A 21 23.27 -6.92 -10.41
N ASN A 22 22.30 -6.36 -11.13
CA ASN A 22 22.29 -5.00 -11.67
C ASN A 22 21.17 -4.12 -11.08
N ALA A 23 20.69 -4.46 -9.88
CA ALA A 23 19.62 -3.77 -9.16
C ALA A 23 20.05 -2.49 -8.42
N GLY A 24 21.35 -2.16 -8.40
CA GLY A 24 21.87 -1.01 -7.68
C GLY A 24 21.93 -1.23 -6.17
N SER A 25 21.76 -0.14 -5.41
CA SER A 25 21.81 -0.11 -3.94
C SER A 25 20.62 0.68 -3.37
N TYR A 26 20.47 0.73 -2.05
CA TYR A 26 19.30 1.35 -1.38
C TYR A 26 18.97 2.78 -1.84
N ASN A 27 19.99 3.60 -2.15
CA ASN A 27 19.81 5.01 -2.53
C ASN A 27 19.97 5.23 -4.04
N SER A 28 20.07 4.17 -4.84
CA SER A 28 20.12 4.29 -6.30
C SER A 28 18.76 4.69 -6.86
N SER A 29 18.76 5.63 -7.80
CA SER A 29 17.55 5.95 -8.55
C SER A 29 17.27 4.88 -9.61
N PRO A 30 15.99 4.59 -9.96
CA PRO A 30 15.67 3.53 -10.91
C PRO A 30 16.44 3.64 -12.24
N HIS A 31 16.56 4.87 -12.77
CA HIS A 31 17.23 5.17 -14.04
C HIS A 31 18.75 4.90 -14.04
N GLU A 32 19.38 4.81 -12.87
CA GLU A 32 20.82 4.51 -12.72
C GLU A 32 21.11 3.01 -12.71
N THR A 33 20.07 2.17 -12.63
CA THR A 33 20.21 0.72 -12.49
C THR A 33 19.94 0.00 -13.81
N GLY A 34 20.60 -1.13 -14.05
CA GLY A 34 20.28 -1.98 -15.19
C GLY A 34 18.90 -2.66 -15.05
N PHE A 35 18.52 -2.96 -13.80
CA PHE A 35 17.29 -3.70 -13.53
C PHE A 35 16.03 -2.82 -13.58
N PHE A 36 16.01 -1.66 -12.93
CA PHE A 36 14.80 -0.85 -12.72
C PHE A 36 14.61 0.34 -13.67
N ARG A 37 15.59 0.64 -14.53
CA ARG A 37 15.45 1.72 -15.52
C ARG A 37 14.31 1.41 -16.51
N ASP A 38 13.89 2.42 -17.26
CA ASP A 38 12.92 2.20 -18.33
C ASP A 38 13.49 1.21 -19.38
N GLY A 39 12.66 0.24 -19.78
CA GLY A 39 13.06 -0.92 -20.57
C GLY A 39 14.12 -1.84 -19.92
N GLY A 40 14.30 -1.76 -18.58
CA GLY A 40 15.28 -2.56 -17.83
C GLY A 40 14.87 -4.01 -17.60
N ASP A 41 15.76 -4.76 -16.93
CA ASP A 41 15.60 -6.21 -16.76
C ASP A 41 14.41 -6.63 -15.90
N TYR A 42 13.78 -5.72 -15.14
CA TYR A 42 12.56 -6.00 -14.36
C TYR A 42 11.44 -6.60 -15.22
N ASP A 43 11.36 -6.19 -16.50
CA ASP A 43 10.38 -6.69 -17.47
C ASP A 43 10.97 -7.72 -18.45
N SER A 44 12.17 -8.24 -18.18
CA SER A 44 12.71 -9.39 -18.92
C SER A 44 12.03 -10.71 -18.50
N TYR A 45 12.29 -11.80 -19.23
CA TYR A 45 11.84 -13.14 -18.81
C TYR A 45 12.32 -13.52 -17.41
N TYR A 46 13.57 -13.19 -17.09
CA TYR A 46 14.15 -13.43 -15.78
C TYR A 46 13.55 -12.50 -14.72
N GLY A 47 13.42 -11.20 -15.00
CA GLY A 47 12.84 -10.22 -14.08
C GLY A 47 11.41 -10.56 -13.68
N ARG A 48 10.55 -10.88 -14.67
CA ARG A 48 9.18 -11.32 -14.41
C ARG A 48 9.12 -12.61 -13.60
N PHE A 49 10.02 -13.56 -13.85
CA PHE A 49 10.14 -14.77 -13.04
C PHE A 49 10.53 -14.44 -11.59
N PHE A 50 11.59 -13.65 -11.40
CA PHE A 50 12.12 -13.31 -10.10
C PHE A 50 11.12 -12.53 -9.26
N LEU A 51 10.51 -11.48 -9.83
CA LEU A 51 9.54 -10.62 -9.13
C LEU A 51 8.25 -11.37 -8.82
N LYS A 52 7.79 -12.27 -9.70
CA LYS A 52 6.67 -13.17 -9.39
C LYS A 52 6.99 -14.09 -8.23
N TRP A 53 8.17 -14.72 -8.22
CA TRP A 53 8.59 -15.56 -7.08
C TRP A 53 8.67 -14.74 -5.80
N TYR A 54 9.31 -13.57 -5.84
CA TYR A 54 9.56 -12.74 -4.67
C TYR A 54 8.27 -12.23 -4.04
N SER A 55 7.34 -11.71 -4.84
CA SER A 55 6.01 -11.29 -4.37
C SER A 55 5.16 -12.47 -3.88
N GLN A 56 5.23 -13.62 -4.55
CA GLN A 56 4.49 -14.82 -4.10
C GLN A 56 4.97 -15.31 -2.73
N VAL A 57 6.27 -15.21 -2.42
CA VAL A 57 6.79 -15.57 -1.09
C VAL A 57 6.14 -14.72 0.01
N LEU A 58 5.90 -13.42 -0.24
CA LEU A 58 5.20 -12.53 0.69
C LEU A 58 3.72 -12.92 0.84
N ILE A 59 3.02 -13.18 -0.26
CA ILE A 59 1.61 -13.61 -0.24
C ILE A 59 1.45 -14.94 0.48
N ASP A 60 2.28 -15.93 0.18
CA ASP A 60 2.25 -17.25 0.84
C ASP A 60 2.60 -17.15 2.33
N HIS A 61 3.44 -16.18 2.72
CA HIS A 61 3.72 -15.91 4.12
C HIS A 61 2.47 -15.41 4.84
N ALA A 62 1.80 -14.39 4.30
CA ALA A 62 0.56 -13.87 4.86
C ALA A 62 -0.53 -14.95 4.93
N ASP A 63 -0.68 -15.76 3.87
CA ASP A 63 -1.64 -16.88 3.82
C ASP A 63 -1.47 -17.84 5.01
N ARG A 64 -0.22 -18.22 5.31
CA ARG A 64 0.07 -19.12 6.44
C ARG A 64 -0.18 -18.46 7.80
N VAL A 65 0.21 -17.18 7.96
CA VAL A 65 0.03 -16.46 9.23
C VAL A 65 -1.45 -16.25 9.51
N LEU A 66 -2.23 -15.80 8.53
CA LEU A 66 -3.67 -15.57 8.67
C LEU A 66 -4.45 -16.87 8.90
N SER A 67 -4.04 -17.97 8.27
CA SER A 67 -4.62 -19.30 8.57
C SER A 67 -4.52 -19.66 10.06
N LEU A 68 -3.38 -19.38 10.69
CA LEU A 68 -3.17 -19.65 12.12
C LEU A 68 -3.87 -18.61 13.00
N ALA A 69 -3.90 -17.35 12.57
CA ALA A 69 -4.57 -16.29 13.32
C ALA A 69 -6.09 -16.52 13.38
N ASN A 70 -6.72 -16.88 12.27
CA ASN A 70 -8.15 -17.21 12.23
C ASN A 70 -8.49 -18.39 13.13
N LEU A 71 -7.63 -19.41 13.22
CA LEU A 71 -7.83 -20.53 14.15
C LEU A 71 -7.72 -20.10 15.63
N ALA A 72 -6.89 -19.11 15.93
CA ALA A 72 -6.67 -18.65 17.30
C ALA A 72 -7.70 -17.61 17.76
N PHE A 73 -8.31 -16.88 16.83
CA PHE A 73 -9.10 -15.69 17.11
C PHE A 73 -10.46 -15.68 16.41
N GLU A 74 -11.08 -16.84 16.19
CA GLU A 74 -12.28 -17.09 15.35
C GLU A 74 -13.29 -15.92 15.26
N ASP A 75 -13.73 -15.35 16.38
CA ASP A 75 -14.74 -14.27 16.41
C ASP A 75 -14.18 -12.84 16.40
N THR A 76 -12.86 -12.67 16.31
CA THR A 76 -12.18 -11.37 16.29
C THR A 76 -11.86 -10.94 14.87
N ALA A 77 -12.28 -9.74 14.50
CA ALA A 77 -11.90 -9.16 13.22
C ALA A 77 -10.37 -9.02 13.10
N ILE A 78 -9.79 -9.64 12.07
CA ILE A 78 -8.36 -9.56 11.76
C ILE A 78 -8.15 -8.60 10.61
N ALA A 79 -7.11 -7.77 10.71
CA ALA A 79 -6.65 -6.91 9.64
C ALA A 79 -5.17 -7.14 9.33
N ALA A 80 -4.82 -7.08 8.04
CA ALA A 80 -3.43 -7.07 7.58
C ALA A 80 -3.05 -5.67 7.13
N LYS A 81 -1.91 -5.16 7.63
CA LYS A 81 -1.44 -3.82 7.28
C LYS A 81 -0.49 -3.85 6.09
N LEU A 82 -0.79 -3.05 5.07
CA LEU A 82 0.09 -2.81 3.92
C LEU A 82 0.73 -1.42 4.03
N SER A 83 2.03 -1.34 3.73
CA SER A 83 2.76 -0.08 3.66
C SER A 83 2.44 0.68 2.38
N GLY A 84 2.25 1.99 2.47
CA GLY A 84 2.04 2.88 1.33
C GLY A 84 3.38 3.35 0.75
N ILE A 85 3.90 2.62 -0.23
CA ILE A 85 5.18 2.90 -0.86
C ILE A 85 4.95 3.76 -2.11
N HIS A 86 4.81 5.06 -1.89
CA HIS A 86 4.36 5.99 -2.91
C HIS A 86 5.48 6.59 -3.77
N TRP A 87 6.74 6.49 -3.36
CA TRP A 87 7.87 6.99 -4.14
C TRP A 87 8.23 6.02 -5.29
N TRP A 88 8.70 6.57 -6.41
CA TRP A 88 8.89 5.89 -7.69
C TRP A 88 7.62 5.33 -8.36
N TYR A 89 6.43 5.59 -7.81
CA TYR A 89 5.16 5.11 -8.37
C TYR A 89 4.87 5.64 -9.78
N LYS A 90 5.36 6.84 -10.13
CA LYS A 90 5.24 7.38 -11.50
C LYS A 90 6.31 6.88 -12.48
N SER A 91 7.24 6.02 -12.03
CA SER A 91 8.22 5.37 -12.92
C SER A 91 7.63 4.08 -13.49
N ALA A 92 8.06 3.64 -14.68
CA ALA A 92 7.51 2.40 -15.27
C ALA A 92 7.74 1.15 -14.41
N SER A 93 8.87 1.09 -13.68
CA SER A 93 9.24 -0.08 -12.89
C SER A 93 8.63 -0.09 -11.50
N HIS A 94 8.20 1.04 -10.94
CA HIS A 94 7.73 1.11 -9.55
C HIS A 94 8.76 0.51 -8.57
N ALA A 95 10.04 0.88 -8.73
CA ALA A 95 11.17 0.15 -8.12
C ALA A 95 11.07 -0.05 -6.59
N ALA A 96 10.54 0.92 -5.85
CA ALA A 96 10.36 0.79 -4.41
C ALA A 96 9.30 -0.26 -4.03
N GLU A 97 8.18 -0.33 -4.77
CA GLU A 97 7.17 -1.36 -4.58
C GLU A 97 7.75 -2.75 -4.90
N LEU A 98 8.48 -2.88 -6.02
CA LEU A 98 9.09 -4.14 -6.42
C LEU A 98 10.06 -4.68 -5.38
N THR A 99 10.91 -3.82 -4.81
CA THR A 99 11.89 -4.21 -3.78
C THR A 99 11.25 -4.54 -2.44
N ALA A 100 10.11 -3.91 -2.12
CA ALA A 100 9.30 -4.25 -0.94
C ALA A 100 8.49 -5.54 -1.09
N GLY A 101 8.41 -6.10 -2.31
CA GLY A 101 7.70 -7.34 -2.60
C GLY A 101 6.31 -7.15 -3.20
N PHE A 102 5.90 -5.90 -3.45
CA PHE A 102 4.69 -5.59 -4.22
C PHE A 102 5.03 -5.58 -5.70
N TYR A 103 4.68 -6.64 -6.42
CA TYR A 103 4.99 -6.75 -7.85
C TYR A 103 4.03 -5.90 -8.70
N ASN A 104 4.14 -4.58 -8.59
CA ASN A 104 3.20 -3.59 -9.14
C ASN A 104 3.85 -2.66 -10.19
N PRO A 105 4.50 -3.15 -11.27
CA PRO A 105 4.95 -2.27 -12.34
C PRO A 105 3.74 -1.64 -13.06
N CYS A 106 3.96 -0.60 -13.86
CA CYS A 106 2.89 0.19 -14.46
C CYS A 106 1.90 -0.60 -15.36
N ASN A 107 2.27 -1.81 -15.78
CA ASN A 107 1.48 -2.70 -16.63
C ASN A 107 0.83 -3.88 -15.88
N ARG A 108 0.88 -3.92 -14.55
CA ARG A 108 0.35 -5.03 -13.75
C ARG A 108 -0.12 -4.55 -12.37
N ASP A 109 -1.34 -4.95 -12.00
CA ASP A 109 -1.82 -4.78 -10.63
C ASP A 109 -1.14 -5.77 -9.66
N GLY A 110 -0.32 -5.22 -8.75
CA GLY A 110 0.36 -5.98 -7.71
C GLY A 110 -0.45 -6.20 -6.43
N TYR A 111 -1.52 -5.44 -6.22
CA TYR A 111 -2.33 -5.44 -5.00
C TYR A 111 -3.54 -6.38 -5.09
N ALA A 112 -4.12 -6.56 -6.27
CA ALA A 112 -5.24 -7.48 -6.49
C ALA A 112 -4.96 -8.93 -5.99
N PRO A 113 -3.78 -9.54 -6.23
CA PRO A 113 -3.47 -10.87 -5.67
C PRO A 113 -3.39 -10.88 -4.13
N ILE A 114 -2.98 -9.77 -3.51
CA ILE A 114 -2.93 -9.64 -2.05
C ILE A 114 -4.37 -9.53 -1.52
N ALA A 115 -5.21 -8.69 -2.13
CA ALA A 115 -6.62 -8.55 -1.74
C ALA A 115 -7.38 -9.88 -1.85
N LEU A 116 -7.14 -10.68 -2.89
CA LEU A 116 -7.71 -12.03 -3.03
C LEU A 116 -7.25 -12.98 -1.92
N MET A 117 -5.98 -12.90 -1.50
CA MET A 117 -5.46 -13.68 -0.38
C MET A 117 -6.10 -13.24 0.94
N LEU A 118 -6.26 -11.93 1.18
CA LEU A 118 -6.97 -11.43 2.37
C LEU A 118 -8.43 -11.88 2.39
N LYS A 119 -9.11 -11.85 1.24
CA LYS A 119 -10.49 -12.35 1.08
C LYS A 119 -10.61 -13.82 1.48
N LYS A 120 -9.65 -14.67 1.07
CA LYS A 120 -9.63 -16.10 1.44
C LYS A 120 -9.69 -16.31 2.96
N HIS A 121 -9.17 -15.35 3.74
CA HIS A 121 -9.11 -15.39 5.20
C HIS A 121 -10.10 -14.44 5.88
N GLU A 122 -11.07 -13.88 5.14
CA GLU A 122 -12.03 -12.89 5.66
C GLU A 122 -11.34 -11.72 6.41
N THR A 123 -10.12 -11.40 5.99
CA THR A 123 -9.26 -10.43 6.66
C THR A 123 -9.44 -9.05 6.04
N ALA A 124 -9.61 -8.03 6.88
CA ALA A 124 -9.66 -6.65 6.45
C ALA A 124 -8.28 -6.15 5.99
N LEU A 125 -8.27 -5.23 5.04
CA LEU A 125 -7.06 -4.50 4.67
C LEU A 125 -6.92 -3.27 5.57
N ASN A 126 -5.75 -3.04 6.16
CA ASN A 126 -5.40 -1.75 6.75
C ASN A 126 -4.33 -1.08 5.89
N PHE A 127 -4.62 0.11 5.36
CA PHE A 127 -3.71 0.84 4.49
C PHE A 127 -3.34 2.21 5.06
N THR A 128 -2.08 2.61 4.92
CA THR A 128 -1.57 3.92 5.36
C THR A 128 -1.60 4.95 4.22
N CYS A 129 -1.24 6.21 4.50
CA CYS A 129 -1.02 7.30 3.53
C CYS A 129 -2.27 7.98 2.96
N VAL A 130 -3.45 7.81 3.56
CA VAL A 130 -4.69 8.44 3.05
C VAL A 130 -4.74 9.96 3.23
N GLU A 131 -3.85 10.56 4.01
CA GLU A 131 -3.73 12.00 4.20
C GLU A 131 -2.82 12.68 3.18
N LEU A 132 -1.94 11.93 2.52
CA LEU A 132 -0.92 12.48 1.64
C LEU A 132 -1.53 13.00 0.33
N ARG A 133 -0.92 14.06 -0.21
CA ARG A 133 -1.30 14.69 -1.47
C ARG A 133 -0.16 14.60 -2.46
N THR A 134 -0.47 14.25 -3.70
CA THR A 134 0.54 14.13 -4.75
C THR A 134 1.12 15.50 -5.11
N ILE A 135 0.34 16.58 -4.98
CA ILE A 135 0.81 17.94 -5.26
C ILE A 135 1.94 18.39 -4.30
N ASN A 136 1.80 18.16 -2.99
CA ASN A 136 2.83 18.53 -2.02
C ASN A 136 4.15 17.81 -2.32
N GLN A 137 4.08 16.52 -2.68
CA GLN A 137 5.28 15.75 -3.04
C GLN A 137 5.94 16.25 -4.33
N ASN A 138 5.15 16.69 -5.32
CA ASN A 138 5.70 17.27 -6.54
C ASN A 138 6.37 18.64 -6.31
N GLU A 139 5.87 19.42 -5.34
CA GLU A 139 6.42 20.73 -4.98
C GLU A 139 7.70 20.58 -4.14
N ASP A 140 7.71 19.66 -3.17
CA ASP A 140 8.82 19.49 -2.24
C ASP A 140 9.94 18.61 -2.82
N PHE A 141 9.60 17.51 -3.51
CA PHE A 141 10.55 16.48 -3.97
C PHE A 141 10.13 15.84 -5.33
N PRO A 142 10.10 16.62 -6.43
CA PRO A 142 9.65 16.12 -7.74
C PRO A 142 10.46 14.91 -8.26
N GLU A 143 11.74 14.81 -7.88
CA GLU A 143 12.63 13.71 -8.24
C GLU A 143 12.20 12.36 -7.67
N ALA A 144 11.39 12.35 -6.60
CA ALA A 144 10.89 11.12 -6.00
C ALA A 144 9.85 10.41 -6.87
N LEU A 145 9.33 11.07 -7.92
CA LEU A 145 8.30 10.54 -8.82
C LEU A 145 7.14 9.90 -8.05
N ALA A 146 6.73 10.56 -6.96
CA ALA A 146 5.76 10.02 -6.03
C ALA A 146 4.32 10.21 -6.51
N ASP A 147 3.44 9.28 -6.15
CA ASP A 147 1.99 9.41 -6.34
C ASP A 147 1.18 8.72 -5.23
N PRO A 148 1.14 9.30 -4.02
CA PRO A 148 0.36 8.73 -2.92
C PRO A 148 -1.14 8.64 -3.25
N GLU A 149 -1.71 9.59 -4.00
CA GLU A 149 -3.13 9.57 -4.34
C GLU A 149 -3.47 8.45 -5.32
N GLY A 150 -2.66 8.26 -6.37
CA GLY A 150 -2.80 7.14 -7.30
C GLY A 150 -2.65 5.79 -6.60
N LEU A 151 -1.68 5.67 -5.70
CA LEU A 151 -1.46 4.46 -4.90
C LEU A 151 -2.65 4.15 -3.98
N VAL A 152 -3.13 5.13 -3.21
CA VAL A 152 -4.31 4.96 -2.35
C VAL A 152 -5.51 4.51 -3.18
N TRP A 153 -5.76 5.15 -4.32
CA TRP A 153 -6.86 4.77 -5.20
C TRP A 153 -6.74 3.31 -5.67
N GLN A 154 -5.55 2.87 -6.11
CA GLN A 154 -5.34 1.50 -6.60
C GLN A 154 -5.59 0.47 -5.49
N VAL A 155 -5.01 0.70 -4.31
CA VAL A 155 -5.05 -0.25 -3.19
C VAL A 155 -6.48 -0.39 -2.62
N LEU A 156 -7.18 0.73 -2.42
CA LEU A 156 -8.55 0.71 -1.92
C LEU A 156 -9.50 0.00 -2.91
N ASN A 157 -9.39 0.30 -4.20
CA ASN A 157 -10.24 -0.37 -5.21
C ASN A 157 -9.92 -1.86 -5.36
N SER A 158 -8.65 -2.25 -5.29
CA SER A 158 -8.26 -3.67 -5.29
C SER A 158 -8.95 -4.47 -4.17
N ALA A 159 -9.10 -3.86 -2.99
CA ALA A 159 -9.78 -4.44 -1.85
C ALA A 159 -11.31 -4.44 -2.00
N TRP A 160 -11.88 -3.30 -2.38
CA TRP A 160 -13.33 -3.18 -2.55
C TRP A 160 -13.88 -4.04 -3.69
N ASP A 161 -13.15 -4.19 -4.80
CA ASP A 161 -13.58 -5.04 -5.93
C ASP A 161 -13.69 -6.53 -5.56
N VAL A 162 -13.00 -6.94 -4.48
CA VAL A 162 -13.11 -8.30 -3.94
C VAL A 162 -13.99 -8.36 -2.67
N ASN A 163 -14.60 -7.24 -2.27
CA ASN A 163 -15.48 -7.10 -1.11
C ASN A 163 -14.82 -7.39 0.25
N ILE A 164 -13.58 -6.94 0.47
CA ILE A 164 -12.98 -6.96 1.82
C ILE A 164 -13.12 -5.61 2.52
N PRO A 165 -13.34 -5.58 3.85
CA PRO A 165 -13.34 -4.33 4.62
C PRO A 165 -12.00 -3.62 4.52
N VAL A 166 -12.02 -2.29 4.50
CA VAL A 166 -10.80 -1.48 4.47
C VAL A 166 -10.77 -0.52 5.64
N ALA A 167 -9.72 -0.62 6.44
CA ALA A 167 -9.34 0.34 7.47
C ALA A 167 -8.16 1.20 6.98
N SER A 168 -7.98 2.35 7.60
CA SER A 168 -6.83 3.20 7.25
C SER A 168 -6.25 3.97 8.42
N GLU A 169 -5.06 4.52 8.19
CA GLU A 169 -4.27 5.34 9.11
C GLU A 169 -3.61 6.49 8.32
N ASN A 170 -3.39 7.63 8.97
CA ASN A 170 -2.49 8.65 8.43
C ASN A 170 -1.02 8.23 8.61
N ALA A 171 -0.18 8.46 7.59
CA ALA A 171 1.24 8.16 7.64
C ALA A 171 2.04 9.20 8.44
N LEU A 172 1.67 10.48 8.33
CA LEU A 172 2.28 11.62 9.01
C LEU A 172 1.26 12.34 9.91
N PRO A 173 1.68 12.93 11.04
CA PRO A 173 0.79 13.72 11.88
C PRO A 173 0.19 14.90 11.11
N SER A 174 -1.12 15.13 11.25
CA SER A 174 -1.82 16.25 10.63
C SER A 174 -2.82 16.83 11.62
N TYR A 175 -2.72 18.14 11.88
CA TYR A 175 -3.53 18.82 12.89
C TYR A 175 -4.46 19.88 12.28
N ASP A 176 -4.38 20.07 10.97
CA ASP A 176 -5.11 21.11 10.25
C ASP A 176 -6.34 20.56 9.52
N LYS A 177 -7.24 21.48 9.20
CA LYS A 177 -8.49 21.20 8.47
C LYS A 177 -8.23 20.58 7.10
N GLU A 178 -7.11 20.90 6.46
CA GLU A 178 -6.80 20.51 5.10
C GLU A 178 -6.44 19.02 4.99
N GLY A 179 -5.63 18.51 5.91
CA GLY A 179 -5.31 17.09 6.06
C GLY A 179 -6.51 16.29 6.51
N TYR A 180 -7.29 16.77 7.48
CA TYR A 180 -8.55 16.12 7.88
C TYR A 180 -9.57 16.01 6.73
N ASN A 181 -9.70 17.06 5.91
CA ASN A 181 -10.53 17.02 4.70
C ASN A 181 -10.06 15.96 3.72
N LYS A 182 -8.75 15.79 3.55
CA LYS A 182 -8.18 14.80 2.64
C LYS A 182 -8.45 13.38 3.14
N ILE A 183 -8.27 13.13 4.44
CA ILE A 183 -8.65 11.86 5.08
C ILE A 183 -10.14 11.58 4.85
N LEU A 184 -11.02 12.55 5.10
CA LEU A 184 -12.46 12.40 4.91
C LEU A 184 -12.85 12.07 3.47
N ALA A 185 -12.19 12.69 2.48
CA ALA A 185 -12.46 12.44 1.06
C ALA A 185 -12.14 10.98 0.66
N ASN A 186 -11.08 10.40 1.24
CA ASN A 186 -10.72 9.00 1.02
C ASN A 186 -11.55 8.04 1.91
N ALA A 187 -11.93 8.48 3.11
CA ALA A 187 -12.69 7.68 4.05
C ALA A 187 -14.15 7.47 3.62
N LYS A 188 -14.76 8.52 3.06
CA LYS A 188 -16.13 8.54 2.57
C LYS A 188 -16.19 9.29 1.23
N PRO A 189 -15.81 8.63 0.13
CA PRO A 189 -15.89 9.24 -1.18
C PRO A 189 -17.35 9.57 -1.53
N TRP A 190 -17.65 10.87 -1.67
CA TRP A 190 -19.04 11.38 -1.75
C TRP A 190 -19.81 10.91 -2.99
N ASN A 191 -19.12 10.60 -4.08
CA ASN A 191 -19.70 10.25 -5.37
C ASN A 191 -19.34 8.83 -5.80
N ASP A 192 -19.04 7.93 -4.84
CA ASP A 192 -18.79 6.53 -5.15
C ASP A 192 -20.12 5.84 -5.55
N PRO A 193 -20.25 5.31 -6.77
CA PRO A 193 -21.50 4.71 -7.24
C PRO A 193 -21.87 3.42 -6.50
N ASP A 194 -20.89 2.77 -5.88
CA ASP A 194 -21.07 1.54 -5.11
C ASP A 194 -21.22 1.82 -3.60
N GLY A 195 -21.18 3.10 -3.19
CA GLY A 195 -21.27 3.51 -1.79
C GLY A 195 -20.09 3.06 -0.93
N ARG A 196 -18.91 2.82 -1.54
CA ARG A 196 -17.71 2.34 -0.85
C ARG A 196 -17.23 3.35 0.20
N HIS A 197 -16.81 2.86 1.35
CA HIS A 197 -16.24 3.67 2.42
C HIS A 197 -15.28 2.84 3.29
N LEU A 198 -14.45 3.52 4.07
CA LEU A 198 -13.63 2.85 5.08
C LEU A 198 -14.49 2.31 6.22
N SER A 199 -14.16 1.12 6.69
CA SER A 199 -14.79 0.47 7.84
C SER A 199 -14.26 1.03 9.16
N ALA A 200 -13.01 1.48 9.18
CA ALA A 200 -12.37 2.09 10.35
C ALA A 200 -11.27 3.06 9.95
N PHE A 201 -10.99 4.03 10.82
CA PHE A 201 -9.82 4.91 10.70
C PHE A 201 -9.10 5.00 12.04
N THR A 202 -7.78 4.86 12.04
CA THR A 202 -6.94 4.97 13.22
C THR A 202 -6.00 6.16 13.08
N TYR A 203 -6.16 7.16 13.95
CA TYR A 203 -5.35 8.37 13.90
C TYR A 203 -3.98 8.18 14.57
N LEU A 204 -2.91 8.50 13.84
CA LEU A 204 -1.53 8.51 14.31
C LEU A 204 -1.11 9.95 14.66
N ARG A 205 -0.87 10.30 15.92
CA ARG A 205 -0.97 9.54 17.18
C ARG A 205 -1.42 10.50 18.28
N LEU A 206 -2.01 9.97 19.35
CA LEU A 206 -2.16 10.74 20.59
C LEU A 206 -0.80 11.33 21.02
N SER A 207 -0.77 12.64 21.16
CA SER A 207 0.42 13.41 21.54
C SER A 207 0.00 14.65 22.33
N SER A 208 0.94 15.27 23.03
CA SER A 208 0.68 16.56 23.69
C SER A 208 0.25 17.64 22.69
N VAL A 209 0.80 17.61 21.47
CA VAL A 209 0.46 18.54 20.39
C VAL A 209 -0.99 18.35 19.93
N LEU A 210 -1.47 17.11 19.80
CA LEU A 210 -2.89 16.85 19.48
C LEU A 210 -3.82 17.41 20.57
N MET A 211 -3.40 17.36 21.84
CA MET A 211 -4.19 17.81 22.98
C MET A 211 -4.15 19.33 23.20
N GLU A 212 -3.39 20.09 22.40
CA GLU A 212 -3.46 21.55 22.41
C GLU A 212 -4.86 22.01 22.00
N ASN A 213 -5.40 23.03 22.67
CA ASN A 213 -6.81 23.41 22.55
C ASN A 213 -7.27 23.62 21.09
N HIS A 214 -6.43 24.28 20.26
CA HIS A 214 -6.75 24.49 18.86
C HIS A 214 -6.82 23.18 18.06
N ASN A 215 -5.80 22.33 18.20
CA ASN A 215 -5.69 21.07 17.46
C ASN A 215 -6.78 20.07 17.87
N PHE A 216 -7.09 20.02 19.17
CA PHE A 216 -8.12 19.14 19.71
C PHE A 216 -9.52 19.53 19.21
N LEU A 217 -9.81 20.84 19.10
CA LEU A 217 -11.07 21.33 18.53
C LEU A 217 -11.21 20.98 17.03
N GLU A 218 -10.14 21.10 16.25
CA GLU A 218 -10.16 20.65 14.85
C GLU A 218 -10.31 19.12 14.74
N PHE A 219 -9.66 18.37 15.64
CA PHE A 219 -9.82 16.92 15.71
C PHE A 219 -11.27 16.51 16.06
N GLU A 220 -11.93 17.21 16.98
CA GLU A 220 -13.34 16.98 17.31
C GLU A 220 -14.24 17.20 16.09
N ARG A 221 -14.01 18.28 15.32
CA ARG A 221 -14.74 18.55 14.07
C ARG A 221 -14.50 17.46 13.03
N PHE A 222 -13.28 16.95 12.93
CA PHE A 222 -12.93 15.81 12.09
C PHE A 222 -13.71 14.55 12.51
N LEU A 223 -13.75 14.23 13.80
CA LEU A 223 -14.49 13.08 14.33
C LEU A 223 -15.99 13.16 14.04
N LYS A 224 -16.62 14.32 14.27
CA LYS A 224 -18.05 14.55 13.95
C LYS A 224 -18.34 14.23 12.49
N ARG A 225 -17.50 14.69 11.56
CA ARG A 225 -17.64 14.40 10.13
C ARG A 225 -17.37 12.94 9.78
N MET A 226 -16.39 12.31 10.43
CA MET A 226 -16.15 10.87 10.31
C MET A 226 -17.35 10.04 10.79
N HIS A 227 -18.12 10.50 11.77
CA HIS A 227 -19.37 9.86 12.21
C HIS A 227 -20.60 10.26 11.40
N GLY A 228 -20.49 11.24 10.48
CA GLY A 228 -21.64 11.73 9.71
C GLY A 228 -22.57 12.64 10.52
N GLU A 229 -22.08 13.19 11.63
CA GLU A 229 -22.82 14.14 12.45
C GLU A 229 -22.81 15.54 11.81
N PRO A 230 -23.93 16.28 11.89
CA PRO A 230 -23.95 17.68 11.46
C PRO A 230 -23.02 18.53 12.33
N LEU A 231 -22.25 19.42 11.71
CA LEU A 231 -21.44 20.39 12.44
C LEU A 231 -22.37 21.41 13.10
N SER A 232 -22.34 21.51 14.43
CA SER A 232 -22.96 22.63 15.14
C SER A 232 -22.26 23.92 14.73
N ASN A 233 -23.03 24.90 14.24
CA ASN A 233 -22.54 26.25 13.90
C ASN A 233 -21.92 26.97 15.10
#